data_AF-A0A8C5TP33-F1
#
_entry.id   AF-A0A8C5TP33-F1
#
_cell.length_a   1.000
_cell.length_b   1.000
_cell.length_c   1.000
_cell.angle_alpha   90.00
_cell.angle_beta   90.00
_cell.angle_gamma   90.00
#
_symmetry.space_group_name_H-M   'P 1'
#
loop_
_entity.id
_entity.type
_entity.pdbx_description
1 polymer ?
#
loop_
_entity_poly.entity_id
_entity_poly.type
_entity_poly.pdbx_seq_one_letter_code
_entity_poly.pdbx_strand_id
1 'polypeptide(L)'
;RSHGECNFTAIDSLARTLQLGISIPTFILGLVLNTLALCVFCRFWRKQTKTSVYMISLALADALLVLSLPLKLHYSVTPAPGLLCSFIEALYFVNIYCSIFIIVCITVDRYICIRHPFEGRANQSPRRAVLICCIIWAVAWTCSSPMFLFHKKETLICFHNMSEPTWSVPLIVSVETLGFLIPLAVMVFCSAQTIWILLNHKSQAKEKVGESGSLRVIVINLVVFLVCFTPVHLGICLQFLVKQHVIMDCSLKQNISLFLQVSMTFANLNCCLDAIFYYFAAKEFRKKTHLKKVIELCPTNQTTAI
;
A
#
# COMPACT_ATOMS: atom_id res chain seq x y z
N ARG A 1 23.33 -30.03 -23.49
CA ARG A 1 21.92 -30.38 -23.18
C ARG A 1 21.06 -29.27 -23.77
N SER A 2 20.15 -29.60 -24.67
CA SER A 2 19.32 -28.68 -25.47
C SER A 2 18.86 -27.46 -24.67
N HIS A 3 19.22 -26.25 -25.12
CA HIS A 3 18.54 -25.01 -24.76
C HIS A 3 17.14 -25.02 -25.39
N GLY A 4 16.27 -25.90 -24.91
CA GLY A 4 14.86 -25.88 -25.29
C GLY A 4 14.22 -24.64 -24.66
N GLU A 5 13.57 -23.81 -25.47
CA GLU A 5 12.73 -22.73 -24.98
C GLU A 5 11.68 -23.31 -24.02
N CYS A 6 11.61 -22.80 -22.78
CA CYS A 6 10.61 -23.27 -21.83
C CYS A 6 9.21 -22.84 -22.31
N ASN A 7 8.25 -23.77 -22.33
CA ASN A 7 6.88 -23.46 -22.71
C ASN A 7 6.07 -22.91 -21.51
N PHE A 8 5.53 -21.70 -21.60
CA PHE A 8 4.77 -21.06 -20.50
C PHE A 8 3.24 -21.09 -20.66
N THR A 9 2.70 -21.63 -21.76
CA THR A 9 1.25 -21.54 -22.09
C THR A 9 0.31 -22.02 -20.98
N ALA A 10 0.58 -23.17 -20.36
CA ALA A 10 -0.28 -23.69 -19.28
C ALA A 10 -0.27 -22.80 -18.03
N ILE A 11 0.90 -22.24 -17.72
CA ILE A 11 1.10 -21.35 -16.56
C ILE A 11 0.44 -20.01 -16.79
N ASP A 12 0.61 -19.43 -17.98
CA ASP A 12 -0.02 -18.15 -18.35
C ASP A 12 -1.55 -18.26 -18.35
N SER A 13 -2.09 -19.41 -18.79
CA SER A 13 -3.53 -19.70 -18.69
C SER A 13 -4.02 -19.74 -17.24
N LEU A 14 -3.31 -20.46 -16.37
CA LEU A 14 -3.65 -20.54 -14.95
C LEU A 14 -3.55 -19.16 -14.26
N ALA A 15 -2.46 -18.43 -14.50
CA ALA A 15 -2.24 -17.10 -13.98
C ALA A 15 -3.35 -16.15 -14.42
N ARG A 16 -3.76 -16.20 -15.68
CA ARG A 16 -4.87 -15.40 -16.22
C ARG A 16 -6.20 -15.71 -15.54
N THR A 17 -6.54 -16.98 -15.35
CA THR A 17 -7.78 -17.37 -14.65
C THR A 17 -7.80 -16.85 -13.21
N LEU A 18 -6.69 -16.99 -12.49
CA LEU A 18 -6.55 -16.45 -11.13
C LEU A 18 -6.61 -14.92 -11.13
N GLN A 19 -5.94 -14.27 -12.08
CA GLN A 19 -5.91 -12.81 -12.21
C GLN A 19 -7.32 -12.25 -12.43
N LEU A 20 -8.12 -12.87 -13.31
CA LEU A 20 -9.51 -12.49 -13.54
C LEU A 20 -10.37 -12.70 -12.29
N GLY A 21 -10.26 -13.88 -11.66
CA GLY A 21 -11.03 -14.24 -10.48
C GLY A 21 -10.81 -13.32 -9.27
N ILE A 22 -9.59 -12.79 -9.11
CA ILE A 22 -9.24 -11.88 -8.00
C ILE A 22 -9.44 -10.41 -8.39
N SER A 23 -9.04 -10.01 -9.60
CA SER A 23 -9.03 -8.58 -9.99
C SER A 23 -10.43 -8.02 -10.21
N ILE A 24 -11.40 -8.81 -10.69
CA ILE A 24 -12.77 -8.34 -10.92
C ILE A 24 -13.47 -7.97 -9.59
N PRO A 25 -13.50 -8.84 -8.56
CA PRO A 25 -14.03 -8.46 -7.24
C PRO A 25 -13.26 -7.29 -6.63
N THR A 26 -11.94 -7.29 -6.77
CA THR A 26 -11.07 -6.20 -6.26
C THR A 26 -11.42 -4.86 -6.90
N PHE A 27 -11.67 -4.84 -8.22
CA PHE A 27 -12.08 -3.64 -8.93
C PHE A 27 -13.40 -3.10 -8.40
N ILE A 28 -14.43 -3.95 -8.31
CA ILE A 28 -15.77 -3.55 -7.86
C ILE A 28 -15.72 -3.04 -6.42
N LEU A 29 -15.12 -3.82 -5.53
CA LEU A 29 -15.06 -3.49 -4.11
C LEU A 29 -14.16 -2.26 -3.87
N GLY A 30 -12.98 -2.23 -4.49
CA GLY A 30 -12.03 -1.13 -4.39
C GLY A 30 -12.62 0.18 -4.89
N LEU A 31 -13.36 0.17 -6.00
CA LEU A 31 -13.99 1.37 -6.54
C LEU A 31 -15.02 1.93 -5.57
N VAL A 32 -15.92 1.08 -5.07
CA VAL A 32 -16.96 1.48 -4.12
C VAL A 32 -16.36 2.04 -2.83
N LEU A 33 -15.41 1.31 -2.24
CA LEU A 33 -14.82 1.66 -0.95
C LEU A 33 -13.98 2.95 -1.02
N ASN A 34 -13.11 3.07 -2.02
CA ASN A 34 -12.24 4.24 -2.16
C ASN A 34 -13.02 5.49 -2.60
N THR A 35 -14.03 5.35 -3.48
CA THR A 35 -14.90 6.47 -3.83
C THR A 35 -15.68 6.97 -2.62
N LEU A 36 -16.25 6.05 -1.82
CA LEU A 36 -16.95 6.41 -0.60
C LEU A 36 -16.02 7.14 0.39
N ALA A 37 -14.80 6.64 0.57
CA ALA A 37 -13.80 7.26 1.44
C ALA A 37 -13.45 8.68 0.98
N LEU A 38 -13.12 8.86 -0.30
CA LEU A 38 -12.83 10.18 -0.88
C LEU A 38 -14.02 11.13 -0.74
N CYS A 39 -15.26 10.68 -1.01
CA CYS A 39 -16.46 11.47 -0.79
C CYS A 39 -16.63 11.94 0.66
N VAL A 40 -16.40 11.05 1.63
CA VAL A 40 -16.43 11.40 3.06
C VAL A 40 -15.33 12.41 3.38
N PHE A 41 -14.10 12.18 2.95
CA PHE A 41 -12.98 13.08 3.24
C PHE A 41 -13.12 14.46 2.59
N CYS A 42 -13.66 14.53 1.37
CA CYS A 42 -14.00 15.81 0.71
C CYS A 42 -15.01 16.61 1.54
N ARG A 43 -16.06 15.96 2.06
CA ARG A 43 -17.06 16.63 2.92
C ARG A 43 -16.48 17.12 4.25
N PHE A 44 -15.47 16.44 4.79
CA PHE A 44 -14.82 16.80 6.05
C PHE A 44 -13.47 17.51 5.87
N TRP A 45 -13.17 18.03 4.67
CA TRP A 45 -11.85 18.57 4.32
C TRP A 45 -11.40 19.69 5.25
N ARG A 46 -12.30 20.55 5.76
CA ARG A 46 -11.94 21.63 6.69
C ARG A 46 -11.45 21.14 8.06
N LYS A 47 -11.58 19.85 8.38
CA LYS A 47 -11.17 19.24 9.66
C LYS A 47 -10.05 18.21 9.49
N GLN A 48 -9.13 18.43 8.54
CA GLN A 48 -8.00 17.51 8.31
C GLN A 48 -7.17 17.31 9.58
N THR A 49 -6.91 16.04 9.91
CA THR A 49 -5.83 15.65 10.82
C THR A 49 -4.68 15.07 10.02
N LYS A 50 -3.51 14.93 10.65
CA LYS A 50 -2.35 14.28 10.04
C LYS A 50 -2.69 12.89 9.49
N THR A 51 -3.42 12.07 10.26
CA THR A 51 -3.83 10.74 9.84
C THR A 51 -4.81 10.77 8.68
N SER A 52 -5.76 11.73 8.64
CA SER A 52 -6.68 11.89 7.49
C SER A 52 -5.94 12.20 6.21
N VAL A 53 -4.87 13.01 6.26
CA VAL A 53 -4.07 13.32 5.08
C VAL A 53 -3.41 12.06 4.50
N TYR A 54 -2.83 11.21 5.36
CA TYR A 54 -2.29 9.92 4.93
C TYR A 54 -3.37 9.02 4.31
N MET A 55 -4.54 8.93 4.93
CA MET A 55 -5.66 8.15 4.40
C MET A 55 -6.18 8.66 3.06
N ILE A 56 -6.27 9.98 2.87
CA ILE A 56 -6.68 10.55 1.58
C ILE A 56 -5.65 10.23 0.51
N SER A 57 -4.37 10.37 0.84
CA SER A 57 -3.29 10.04 -0.09
C SER A 57 -3.32 8.56 -0.50
N LEU A 58 -3.60 7.67 0.46
CA LEU A 58 -3.76 6.23 0.22
C LEU A 58 -4.99 5.96 -0.66
N ALA A 59 -6.14 6.56 -0.35
CA ALA A 59 -7.37 6.40 -1.11
C ALA A 59 -7.24 6.93 -2.55
N LEU A 60 -6.46 7.99 -2.76
CA LEU A 60 -6.13 8.49 -4.10
C LEU A 60 -5.25 7.50 -4.87
N ALA A 61 -4.19 6.98 -4.23
CA ALA A 61 -3.33 5.96 -4.86
C ALA A 61 -4.11 4.69 -5.21
N ASP A 62 -4.99 4.25 -4.33
CA ASP A 62 -5.85 3.09 -4.50
C ASP A 62 -6.89 3.29 -5.61
N ALA A 63 -7.51 4.47 -5.67
CA ALA A 63 -8.42 4.80 -6.75
C ALA A 63 -7.73 4.76 -8.12
N LEU A 64 -6.51 5.30 -8.23
CA LEU A 64 -5.72 5.21 -9.46
C LEU A 64 -5.39 3.76 -9.84
N LEU A 65 -5.01 2.92 -8.88
CA LEU A 65 -4.77 1.50 -9.11
C LEU A 65 -6.04 0.83 -9.65
N VAL A 66 -7.16 0.99 -8.94
CA VAL A 66 -8.45 0.36 -9.29
C VAL A 66 -8.88 0.76 -10.70
N LEU A 67 -8.77 2.03 -11.05
CA LEU A 67 -9.08 2.51 -12.40
C LEU A 67 -8.14 1.92 -13.47
N SER A 68 -6.90 1.57 -13.11
CA SER A 68 -5.96 0.92 -14.03
C SER A 68 -6.18 -0.59 -14.18
N LEU A 69 -6.89 -1.26 -13.25
CA LEU A 69 -7.08 -2.72 -13.29
C LEU A 69 -7.78 -3.23 -14.57
N PRO A 70 -8.87 -2.62 -15.08
CA PRO A 70 -9.48 -3.06 -16.34
C PRO A 70 -8.52 -2.95 -17.52
N LEU A 71 -7.71 -1.87 -17.56
CA LEU A 71 -6.70 -1.68 -18.60
C LEU A 71 -5.60 -2.73 -18.50
N LYS A 72 -5.14 -3.04 -17.27
CA LYS A 72 -4.19 -4.13 -17.03
C LYS A 72 -4.72 -5.48 -17.51
N LEU A 73 -5.98 -5.80 -17.23
CA LEU A 73 -6.62 -7.06 -17.65
C LEU A 73 -6.76 -7.17 -19.16
N HIS A 74 -7.02 -6.06 -19.84
CA HIS A 74 -7.14 -6.04 -21.29
C HIS A 74 -5.76 -6.14 -21.97
N TYR A 75 -4.84 -5.23 -21.61
CA TYR A 75 -3.53 -5.11 -22.26
C TYR A 75 -2.48 -6.12 -21.77
N SER A 76 -2.82 -7.00 -20.83
CA SER A 76 -1.99 -8.19 -20.52
C SER A 76 -2.11 -9.28 -21.58
N VAL A 77 -3.08 -9.19 -22.49
CA VAL A 77 -3.26 -10.14 -23.60
C VAL A 77 -3.42 -9.46 -24.95
N THR A 78 -3.73 -8.16 -24.98
CA THR A 78 -3.78 -7.37 -26.21
C THR A 78 -2.58 -6.43 -26.33
N PRO A 79 -2.03 -6.23 -27.54
CA PRO A 79 -0.99 -5.23 -27.75
C PRO A 79 -1.49 -3.81 -27.44
N ALA A 80 -0.69 -3.03 -26.72
CA ALA A 80 -0.91 -1.63 -26.41
C ALA A 80 0.21 -0.77 -27.00
N PRO A 81 -0.05 0.53 -27.29
CA PRO A 81 1.02 1.49 -27.52
C PRO A 81 2.00 1.52 -26.34
N GLY A 82 3.31 1.59 -26.60
CA GLY A 82 4.31 1.51 -25.53
C GLY A 82 4.17 2.58 -24.43
N LEU A 83 3.73 3.78 -24.80
CA LEU A 83 3.43 4.86 -23.84
C LEU A 83 2.27 4.53 -22.91
N LEU A 84 1.17 3.99 -23.46
CA LEU A 84 0.01 3.57 -22.66
C LEU A 84 0.39 2.46 -21.70
N CYS A 85 1.19 1.51 -22.19
CA CYS A 85 1.67 0.41 -21.37
C CYS A 85 2.55 0.88 -20.21
N SER A 86 3.53 1.72 -20.51
CA SER A 86 4.41 2.34 -19.52
C SER A 86 3.62 3.12 -18.47
N PHE A 87 2.55 3.82 -18.88
CA PHE A 87 1.69 4.54 -17.97
C PHE A 87 0.90 3.62 -17.02
N ILE A 88 0.32 2.53 -17.54
CA ILE A 88 -0.42 1.55 -16.72
C ILE A 88 0.53 0.87 -15.73
N GLU A 89 1.72 0.47 -16.16
CA GLU A 89 2.75 -0.11 -15.30
C GLU A 89 3.26 0.88 -14.26
N ALA A 90 3.49 2.14 -14.65
CA ALA A 90 3.90 3.18 -13.71
C ALA A 90 2.84 3.42 -12.64
N LEU A 91 1.55 3.50 -12.99
CA LEU A 91 0.46 3.62 -12.01
C LEU A 91 0.47 2.47 -10.99
N TYR A 92 0.75 1.26 -11.48
CA TYR A 92 0.82 0.07 -10.66
C TYR A 92 1.94 0.15 -9.61
N PHE A 93 3.15 0.49 -10.05
CA PHE A 93 4.30 0.64 -9.15
C PHE A 93 4.15 1.85 -8.23
N VAL A 94 3.62 2.98 -8.73
CA VAL A 94 3.32 4.16 -7.92
C VAL A 94 2.37 3.79 -6.79
N ASN A 95 1.30 3.03 -7.04
CA ASN A 95 0.41 2.57 -5.98
C ASN A 95 1.17 1.73 -4.94
N ILE A 96 1.90 0.69 -5.36
CA ILE A 96 2.65 -0.18 -4.43
C ILE A 96 3.53 0.64 -3.49
N TYR A 97 4.37 1.54 -4.04
CA TYR A 97 5.31 2.29 -3.22
C TYR A 97 4.64 3.40 -2.40
N CYS A 98 3.63 4.08 -2.94
CA CYS A 98 2.82 5.02 -2.15
C CYS A 98 2.19 4.31 -0.95
N SER A 99 1.57 3.15 -1.15
CA SER A 99 0.94 2.37 -0.07
C SER A 99 1.94 1.91 0.97
N ILE A 100 3.07 1.31 0.55
CA ILE A 100 4.18 0.92 1.45
C ILE A 100 4.62 2.09 2.32
N PHE A 101 5.02 3.22 1.70
CA PHE A 101 5.59 4.34 2.45
C PHE A 101 4.55 5.06 3.33
N ILE A 102 3.30 5.16 2.89
CA ILE A 102 2.21 5.75 3.70
C ILE A 102 1.88 4.86 4.90
N ILE A 103 1.78 3.54 4.72
CA ILE A 103 1.54 2.60 5.82
C ILE A 103 2.68 2.65 6.85
N VAL A 104 3.94 2.73 6.39
CA VAL A 104 5.11 2.95 7.25
C VAL A 104 4.97 4.25 8.03
N CYS A 105 4.64 5.36 7.35
CA CYS A 105 4.44 6.66 7.99
C CYS A 105 3.33 6.62 9.06
N ILE A 106 2.23 5.93 8.81
CA ILE A 106 1.14 5.74 9.78
C ILE A 106 1.65 4.96 10.99
N THR A 107 2.38 3.86 10.78
CA THR A 107 2.90 3.01 11.85
C THR A 107 3.94 3.74 12.71
N VAL A 108 4.86 4.49 12.10
CA VAL A 108 5.84 5.33 12.80
C VAL A 108 5.13 6.43 13.61
N ASP A 109 4.12 7.10 13.04
CA ASP A 109 3.35 8.13 13.76
C ASP A 109 2.67 7.56 15.00
N ARG A 110 2.10 6.33 14.89
CA ARG A 110 1.50 5.63 16.04
C ARG A 110 2.52 5.26 17.10
N TYR A 111 3.68 4.76 16.68
CA TYR A 111 4.79 4.46 17.59
C TYR A 111 5.23 5.69 18.37
N ILE A 112 5.49 6.82 17.69
CA ILE A 112 5.89 8.08 18.34
C ILE A 112 4.81 8.57 19.31
N CYS A 113 3.53 8.54 18.91
CA CYS A 113 2.44 8.97 19.79
C CYS A 113 2.31 8.14 21.07
N ILE A 114 2.64 6.85 21.02
CA ILE A 114 2.54 5.93 22.17
C ILE A 114 3.81 5.99 23.04
N ARG A 115 4.99 5.99 22.42
CA ARG A 115 6.26 5.99 23.15
C ARG A 115 6.63 7.38 23.68
N HIS A 116 6.34 8.44 22.93
CA HIS A 116 6.74 9.81 23.23
C HIS A 116 5.54 10.77 23.10
N PRO A 117 4.62 10.83 24.08
CA PRO A 117 3.34 11.54 23.95
C PRO A 117 3.48 13.05 23.69
N PHE A 118 4.50 13.69 24.28
CA PHE A 118 4.78 15.12 24.10
C PHE A 118 5.25 15.43 22.67
N GLU A 119 6.18 14.64 22.13
CA GLU A 119 6.65 14.75 20.75
C GLU A 119 5.55 14.38 19.75
N GLY A 120 4.78 13.33 20.06
CA GLY A 120 3.63 12.90 19.29
C GLY A 120 2.61 14.02 19.11
N ARG A 121 2.31 14.77 20.18
CA ARG A 121 1.40 15.95 20.14
C ARG A 121 1.97 17.10 19.30
N ALA A 122 3.27 17.40 19.44
CA ALA A 122 3.94 18.42 18.64
C ALA A 122 3.98 18.05 17.14
N ASN A 123 4.02 16.75 16.82
CA ASN A 123 4.13 16.24 15.46
C ASN A 123 2.78 16.05 14.73
N GLN A 124 1.65 16.52 15.28
CA GLN A 124 0.30 16.34 14.70
C GLN A 124 -0.06 17.30 13.56
N SER A 125 0.89 18.09 13.04
CA SER A 125 0.60 19.09 12.01
C SER A 125 0.17 18.44 10.68
N PRO A 126 -1.06 18.70 10.18
CA PRO A 126 -1.52 18.17 8.89
C PRO A 126 -0.68 18.68 7.71
N ARG A 127 -0.13 19.90 7.79
CA ARG A 127 0.74 20.47 6.74
C ARG A 127 2.00 19.64 6.54
N ARG A 128 2.60 19.12 7.62
CA ARG A 128 3.75 18.22 7.54
C ARG A 128 3.40 16.90 6.84
N ALA A 129 2.22 16.33 7.13
CA ALA A 129 1.77 15.14 6.42
C ALA A 129 1.52 15.40 4.93
N VAL A 130 0.97 16.57 4.55
CA VAL A 130 0.81 16.92 3.14
C VAL A 130 2.17 16.95 2.44
N LEU A 131 3.16 17.60 3.04
CA LEU A 131 4.52 17.63 2.50
C LEU A 131 5.12 16.23 2.34
N ILE A 132 4.99 15.38 3.37
CA ILE A 132 5.46 13.99 3.34
C ILE A 132 4.78 13.21 2.21
N CYS A 133 3.45 13.31 2.08
CA CYS A 133 2.72 12.67 0.99
C CYS A 133 3.22 13.16 -0.37
N CYS A 134 3.37 14.47 -0.58
CA CYS A 134 3.88 15.02 -1.84
C CYS A 134 5.28 14.48 -2.18
N ILE A 135 6.17 14.34 -1.19
CA ILE A 135 7.49 13.73 -1.39
C ILE A 135 7.35 12.26 -1.79
N ILE A 136 6.51 11.49 -1.09
CA ILE A 136 6.26 10.07 -1.40
C ILE A 136 5.77 9.92 -2.84
N TRP A 137 4.79 10.73 -3.27
CA TRP A 137 4.27 10.73 -4.63
C TRP A 137 5.36 11.07 -5.66
N ALA A 138 6.14 12.12 -5.41
CA ALA A 138 7.21 12.53 -6.31
C ALA A 138 8.27 11.42 -6.47
N VAL A 139 8.69 10.80 -5.36
CA VAL A 139 9.64 9.68 -5.37
C VAL A 139 9.04 8.48 -6.11
N ALA A 140 7.82 8.08 -5.79
CA ALA A 140 7.15 6.94 -6.43
C ALA A 140 7.04 7.11 -7.95
N TRP A 141 6.63 8.29 -8.43
CA TRP A 141 6.57 8.61 -9.86
C TRP A 141 7.95 8.63 -10.51
N THR A 142 8.93 9.25 -9.87
CA THR A 142 10.30 9.33 -10.38
C THR A 142 10.90 7.93 -10.54
N CYS A 143 10.75 7.07 -9.52
CA CYS A 143 11.24 5.69 -9.56
C CYS A 143 10.48 4.80 -10.56
N SER A 144 9.23 5.12 -10.88
CA SER A 144 8.41 4.38 -11.85
C SER A 144 8.61 4.89 -13.29
N SER A 145 9.14 6.12 -13.46
CA SER A 145 9.37 6.74 -14.77
C SER A 145 10.32 6.01 -15.74
N PRO A 146 11.32 5.20 -15.30
CA PRO A 146 12.17 4.46 -16.23
C PRO A 146 11.40 3.53 -17.16
N MET A 147 10.19 3.11 -16.80
CA MET A 147 9.31 2.30 -17.66
C MET A 147 9.05 2.98 -19.02
N PHE A 148 8.95 4.32 -19.05
CA PHE A 148 8.76 5.09 -20.28
C PHE A 148 10.01 5.08 -21.19
N LEU A 149 11.20 4.90 -20.63
CA LEU A 149 12.46 4.82 -21.40
C LEU A 149 12.74 3.39 -21.88
N PHE A 150 12.24 2.40 -21.15
CA PHE A 150 12.47 0.98 -21.40
C PHE A 150 11.56 0.43 -22.51
N HIS A 151 10.35 0.94 -22.65
CA HIS A 151 9.41 0.57 -23.70
C HIS A 151 9.62 1.39 -24.99
N LYS A 152 10.70 1.09 -25.72
CA LYS A 152 11.02 1.75 -27.01
C LYS A 152 10.24 1.21 -28.22
N LYS A 153 9.47 0.12 -28.06
CA LYS A 153 8.69 -0.49 -29.14
C LYS A 153 7.34 0.23 -29.31
N GLU A 154 6.89 0.35 -30.56
CA GLU A 154 5.62 1.01 -30.89
C GLU A 154 4.41 0.27 -30.26
N THR A 155 4.45 -1.08 -30.23
CA THR A 155 3.41 -1.91 -29.63
C THR A 155 4.01 -3.05 -28.78
N LEU A 156 3.40 -3.33 -27.62
CA LEU A 156 3.81 -4.40 -26.72
C LEU A 156 2.66 -4.92 -25.84
N ILE A 157 2.82 -6.13 -25.32
CA ILE A 157 1.90 -6.72 -24.32
C ILE A 157 2.39 -6.29 -22.94
N CYS A 158 1.52 -5.66 -22.16
CA CYS A 158 1.89 -5.09 -20.86
C CYS A 158 2.14 -6.15 -19.81
N PHE A 159 3.07 -5.84 -18.89
CA PHE A 159 3.49 -6.72 -17.80
C PHE A 159 4.03 -8.09 -18.27
N HIS A 160 4.30 -8.25 -19.57
CA HIS A 160 4.80 -9.50 -20.14
C HIS A 160 6.19 -9.29 -20.73
N ASN A 161 7.14 -10.12 -20.30
CA ASN A 161 8.53 -10.09 -20.74
C ASN A 161 9.16 -8.68 -20.68
N MET A 162 9.07 -8.05 -19.49
CA MET A 162 9.70 -6.77 -19.18
C MET A 162 11.14 -6.72 -19.69
N SER A 163 11.53 -5.58 -20.27
CA SER A 163 12.83 -5.40 -20.93
C SER A 163 14.02 -5.73 -20.02
N GLU A 164 15.14 -6.17 -20.61
CA GLU A 164 16.38 -6.49 -19.87
C GLU A 164 16.87 -5.35 -18.94
N PRO A 165 16.82 -4.05 -19.30
CA PRO A 165 17.16 -2.96 -18.39
C PRO A 165 16.36 -2.92 -17.08
N THR A 166 15.11 -3.40 -17.09
CA THR A 166 14.25 -3.50 -15.90
C THR A 166 14.84 -4.46 -14.86
N TRP A 167 15.67 -5.41 -15.28
CA TRP A 167 16.29 -6.43 -14.43
C TRP A 167 17.76 -6.14 -14.14
N SER A 168 18.21 -4.89 -14.35
CA SER A 168 19.57 -4.49 -14.01
C SER A 168 19.83 -4.58 -12.50
N VAL A 169 21.01 -5.08 -12.13
CA VAL A 169 21.41 -5.28 -10.73
C VAL A 169 21.23 -4.01 -9.88
N PRO A 170 21.69 -2.81 -10.31
CA PRO A 170 21.55 -1.61 -9.49
C PRO A 170 20.09 -1.22 -9.23
N LEU A 171 19.23 -1.39 -10.24
CA LEU A 171 17.81 -1.07 -10.12
C LEU A 171 17.10 -2.03 -9.16
N ILE A 172 17.29 -3.34 -9.35
CA ILE A 172 16.63 -4.36 -8.50
C ILE A 172 17.13 -4.27 -7.06
N VAL A 173 18.44 -4.09 -6.84
CA VAL A 173 18.98 -3.89 -5.49
C VAL A 173 18.38 -2.64 -4.83
N SER A 174 18.25 -1.54 -5.58
CA SER A 174 17.64 -0.30 -5.06
C SER A 174 16.16 -0.50 -4.71
N VAL A 175 15.41 -1.18 -5.58
CA VAL A 175 13.99 -1.52 -5.38
C VAL A 175 13.80 -2.39 -4.15
N GLU A 176 14.56 -3.47 -4.02
CA GLU A 176 14.43 -4.40 -2.90
C GLU A 176 14.88 -3.76 -1.58
N THR A 177 15.95 -2.97 -1.59
CA THR A 177 16.48 -2.36 -0.34
C THR A 177 15.66 -1.16 0.11
N LEU A 178 15.54 -0.14 -0.75
CA LEU A 178 14.88 1.13 -0.42
C LEU A 178 13.36 1.02 -0.50
N GLY A 179 12.85 0.24 -1.46
CA GLY A 179 11.43 0.05 -1.68
C GLY A 179 10.78 -0.96 -0.74
N PHE A 180 11.54 -1.91 -0.17
CA PHE A 180 10.97 -2.98 0.64
C PHE A 180 11.69 -3.29 1.96
N LEU A 181 12.97 -3.68 1.95
CA LEU A 181 13.65 -4.18 3.15
C LEU A 181 13.76 -3.12 4.28
N ILE A 182 14.11 -1.88 3.94
CA ILE A 182 14.12 -0.77 4.91
C ILE A 182 12.70 -0.48 5.43
N PRO A 183 11.68 -0.27 4.57
CA PRO A 183 10.29 -0.17 5.00
C PRO A 183 9.82 -1.31 5.90
N LEU A 184 10.13 -2.56 5.55
CA LEU A 184 9.79 -3.76 6.32
C LEU A 184 10.45 -3.73 7.70
N ALA A 185 11.74 -3.41 7.78
CA ALA A 185 12.47 -3.34 9.05
C ALA A 185 11.85 -2.27 9.98
N VAL A 186 11.54 -1.08 9.44
CA VAL A 186 10.87 -0.01 10.20
C VAL A 186 9.48 -0.45 10.64
N MET A 187 8.70 -1.05 9.75
CA MET A 187 7.35 -1.55 10.05
C MET A 187 7.34 -2.58 11.18
N VAL A 188 8.21 -3.59 11.10
CA VAL A 188 8.32 -4.66 12.09
C VAL A 188 8.81 -4.08 13.43
N PHE A 189 9.86 -3.27 13.42
CA PHE A 189 10.40 -2.65 14.63
C PHE A 189 9.36 -1.78 15.34
N CYS A 190 8.76 -0.81 14.63
CA CYS A 190 7.77 0.09 15.22
C CYS A 190 6.53 -0.67 15.72
N SER A 191 6.07 -1.68 14.96
CA SER A 191 4.93 -2.51 15.38
C SER A 191 5.25 -3.32 16.63
N ALA A 192 6.39 -4.02 16.66
CA ALA A 192 6.81 -4.83 17.81
C ALA A 192 6.97 -3.99 19.08
N GLN A 193 7.66 -2.84 18.99
CA GLN A 193 7.83 -1.93 20.11
C GLN A 193 6.49 -1.40 20.62
N THR A 194 5.60 -1.00 19.72
CA THR A 194 4.29 -0.48 20.12
C THR A 194 3.42 -1.56 20.77
N ILE A 195 3.40 -2.77 20.21
CA ILE A 195 2.69 -3.91 20.79
C ILE A 195 3.23 -4.21 22.19
N TRP A 196 4.55 -4.26 22.35
CA TRP A 196 5.20 -4.52 23.64
C TRP A 196 4.83 -3.48 24.70
N ILE A 197 4.90 -2.18 24.37
CA ILE A 197 4.51 -1.09 25.28
C ILE A 197 3.03 -1.23 25.70
N LEU A 198 2.14 -1.48 24.75
CA LEU A 198 0.70 -1.59 25.02
C LEU A 198 0.35 -2.81 25.87
N LEU A 199 1.03 -3.94 25.66
CA LEU A 199 0.81 -5.15 26.47
C LEU A 199 1.31 -4.97 27.91
N ASN A 200 2.45 -4.32 28.10
CA ASN A 200 2.99 -4.05 29.44
C ASN A 200 2.17 -3.01 30.21
N HIS A 201 1.60 -2.01 29.54
CA HIS A 201 0.72 -1.03 30.20
C HIS A 201 -0.64 -1.62 30.62
N LYS A 202 -1.21 -2.54 29.82
CA LYS A 202 -2.45 -3.26 30.18
C LYS A 202 -2.32 -4.11 31.43
N SER A 203 -1.11 -4.60 31.73
CA SER A 203 -0.83 -5.33 32.97
C SER A 203 -0.95 -4.44 34.22
N GLN A 204 -0.84 -3.11 34.12
CA GLN A 204 -0.85 -2.19 35.26
C GLN A 204 -2.18 -1.41 35.42
N ALA A 205 -3.03 -1.32 34.40
CA ALA A 205 -4.30 -0.59 34.46
C ALA A 205 -5.47 -1.45 33.95
N LYS A 206 -6.37 -1.86 34.84
CA LYS A 206 -7.66 -2.48 34.47
C LYS A 206 -8.44 -1.52 33.56
N GLU A 207 -8.66 -1.97 32.32
CA GLU A 207 -9.57 -1.47 31.29
C GLU A 207 -9.59 0.04 30.98
N LYS A 208 -9.06 0.42 29.80
CA LYS A 208 -9.60 1.56 29.03
C LYS A 208 -9.82 1.20 27.56
N VAL A 209 -11.08 1.35 27.15
CA VAL A 209 -11.69 1.14 25.81
C VAL A 209 -11.03 1.96 24.67
N GLY A 210 -10.03 2.79 24.96
CA GLY A 210 -9.26 3.57 23.97
C GLY A 210 -8.02 2.86 23.39
N GLU A 211 -7.41 1.93 24.12
CA GLU A 211 -6.12 1.30 23.72
C GLU A 211 -6.28 0.17 22.69
N SER A 212 -7.45 -0.49 22.66
CA SER A 212 -7.74 -1.58 21.70
C SER A 212 -7.83 -1.10 20.25
N GLY A 213 -8.15 0.18 20.03
CA GLY A 213 -8.24 0.78 18.70
C GLY A 213 -6.88 0.93 18.03
N SER A 214 -5.89 1.45 18.76
CA SER A 214 -4.53 1.68 18.22
C SER A 214 -3.81 0.36 17.96
N LEU A 215 -3.93 -0.62 18.87
CA LEU A 215 -3.35 -1.95 18.68
C LEU A 215 -3.91 -2.65 17.43
N ARG A 216 -5.23 -2.59 17.23
CA ARG A 216 -5.87 -3.18 16.05
C ARG A 216 -5.40 -2.53 14.76
N VAL A 217 -5.27 -1.21 14.71
CA VAL A 217 -4.76 -0.47 13.55
C VAL A 217 -3.34 -0.92 13.19
N ILE A 218 -2.46 -1.05 14.18
CA ILE A 218 -1.06 -1.49 13.97
C ILE A 218 -0.99 -2.93 13.46
N VAL A 219 -1.75 -3.84 14.09
CA VAL A 219 -1.79 -5.25 13.68
C VAL A 219 -2.34 -5.39 12.26
N ILE A 220 -3.42 -4.68 11.92
CA ILE A 220 -3.95 -4.70 10.56
C ILE A 220 -2.89 -4.17 9.57
N ASN A 221 -2.22 -3.06 9.88
CA ASN A 221 -1.20 -2.47 9.00
C ASN A 221 -0.06 -3.45 8.75
N LEU A 222 0.40 -4.12 9.80
CA LEU A 222 1.47 -5.12 9.71
C LEU A 222 1.03 -6.32 8.86
N VAL A 223 -0.17 -6.84 9.08
CA VAL A 223 -0.69 -7.98 8.31
C VAL A 223 -0.87 -7.60 6.84
N VAL A 224 -1.48 -6.46 6.55
CA VAL A 224 -1.65 -5.95 5.18
C VAL A 224 -0.30 -5.82 4.50
N PHE A 225 0.68 -5.20 5.16
CA PHE A 225 2.02 -5.04 4.61
C PHE A 225 2.66 -6.39 4.25
N LEU A 226 2.63 -7.33 5.20
CA LEU A 226 3.26 -8.63 5.04
C LEU A 226 2.57 -9.52 4.01
N VAL A 227 1.25 -9.46 3.92
CA VAL A 227 0.47 -10.33 2.99
C VAL A 227 0.43 -9.74 1.59
N CYS A 228 0.35 -8.41 1.44
CA CYS A 228 0.21 -7.78 0.13
C CYS A 228 1.56 -7.47 -0.53
N PHE A 229 2.61 -7.08 0.21
CA PHE A 229 3.86 -6.62 -0.42
C PHE A 229 5.01 -7.63 -0.34
N THR A 230 5.15 -8.38 0.76
CA THR A 230 6.25 -9.36 0.89
C THR A 230 6.26 -10.42 -0.22
N PRO A 231 5.12 -11.02 -0.63
CA PRO A 231 5.13 -12.02 -1.70
C PRO A 231 5.58 -11.43 -3.04
N VAL A 232 5.22 -10.16 -3.32
CA VAL A 232 5.63 -9.46 -4.54
C VAL A 232 7.14 -9.30 -4.58
N HIS A 233 7.74 -8.76 -3.51
CA HIS A 233 9.19 -8.54 -3.45
C HIS A 233 9.98 -9.85 -3.44
N LEU A 234 9.48 -10.88 -2.76
CA LEU A 234 10.05 -12.23 -2.89
C LEU A 234 10.01 -12.72 -4.35
N GLY A 235 8.88 -12.52 -5.03
CA GLY A 235 8.72 -12.88 -6.44
C GLY A 235 9.67 -12.11 -7.37
N ILE A 236 9.86 -10.81 -7.13
CA ILE A 236 10.79 -9.97 -7.88
C ILE A 236 12.22 -10.46 -7.68
N CYS A 237 12.63 -10.74 -6.43
CA CYS A 237 13.95 -11.27 -6.11
C CYS A 237 14.20 -12.62 -6.81
N LEU A 238 13.25 -13.55 -6.75
CA LEU A 238 13.35 -14.85 -7.42
C LEU A 238 13.40 -14.71 -8.94
N GLN A 239 12.58 -13.85 -9.52
CA GLN A 239 12.55 -13.59 -10.96
C GLN A 239 13.84 -12.91 -11.43
N PHE A 240 14.45 -12.07 -10.60
CA PHE A 240 15.77 -11.50 -10.86
C PHE A 240 16.84 -12.60 -10.95
N LEU A 241 16.84 -13.60 -10.06
CA LEU A 241 17.76 -14.74 -10.15
C LEU A 241 17.56 -15.57 -11.43
N VAL A 242 16.32 -15.69 -11.91
CA VAL A 242 16.01 -16.29 -13.22
C VAL A 242 16.63 -15.46 -14.36
N LYS A 243 16.47 -14.13 -14.32
CA LYS A 243 16.96 -13.20 -15.34
C LYS A 243 18.49 -13.07 -15.36
N GLN A 244 19.15 -13.24 -14.21
CA GLN A 244 20.61 -13.33 -14.11
C GLN A 244 21.18 -14.72 -14.44
N HIS A 245 20.36 -15.62 -14.99
CA HIS A 245 20.75 -16.98 -15.37
C HIS A 245 21.29 -17.85 -14.20
N VAL A 246 20.97 -17.49 -12.95
CA VAL A 246 21.30 -18.31 -11.77
C VAL A 246 20.34 -19.50 -11.68
N ILE A 247 19.05 -19.26 -11.92
CA ILE A 247 18.02 -20.30 -11.97
C ILE A 247 17.75 -20.66 -13.42
N MET A 248 18.13 -21.88 -13.82
CA MET A 248 18.05 -22.32 -15.21
C MET A 248 16.98 -23.38 -15.48
N ASP A 249 16.51 -24.07 -14.46
CA ASP A 249 15.47 -25.11 -14.55
C ASP A 249 14.12 -24.54 -15.03
N CYS A 250 13.51 -25.16 -16.04
CA CYS A 250 12.26 -24.66 -16.62
C CYS A 250 11.07 -24.74 -15.65
N SER A 251 10.98 -25.78 -14.81
CA SER A 251 9.88 -25.91 -13.85
C SER A 251 9.95 -24.81 -12.79
N LEU A 252 11.16 -24.51 -12.28
CA LEU A 252 11.37 -23.40 -11.37
C LEU A 252 11.05 -22.05 -12.02
N LYS A 253 11.51 -21.80 -13.26
CA LYS A 253 11.18 -20.56 -14.00
C LYS A 253 9.67 -20.36 -14.15
N GLN A 254 8.95 -21.42 -14.53
CA GLN A 254 7.50 -21.44 -14.65
C GLN A 254 6.81 -21.11 -13.32
N ASN A 255 7.21 -21.79 -12.25
CA ASN A 255 6.62 -21.58 -10.92
C ASN A 255 6.93 -20.19 -10.36
N ILE A 256 8.13 -19.66 -10.58
CA ILE A 256 8.51 -18.30 -10.17
C ILE A 256 7.70 -17.25 -10.94
N SER A 257 7.53 -17.42 -12.25
CA SER A 257 6.70 -16.53 -13.07
C SER A 257 5.24 -16.53 -12.58
N LEU A 258 4.66 -17.71 -12.34
CA LEU A 258 3.32 -17.84 -11.76
C LEU A 258 3.22 -17.16 -10.39
N PHE A 259 4.18 -17.43 -9.51
CA PHE A 259 4.21 -16.89 -8.17
C PHE A 259 4.26 -15.36 -8.19
N LEU A 260 5.10 -14.76 -9.03
CA LEU A 260 5.18 -13.30 -9.17
C LEU A 260 3.87 -12.71 -9.70
N GLN A 261 3.28 -13.29 -10.76
CA GLN A 261 2.01 -12.82 -11.32
C GLN A 261 0.85 -12.90 -10.31
N VAL A 262 0.76 -14.02 -9.59
CA VAL A 262 -0.25 -14.22 -8.54
C VAL A 262 -0.01 -13.26 -7.38
N SER A 263 1.24 -13.12 -6.91
CA SER A 263 1.59 -12.21 -5.82
C SER A 263 1.23 -10.76 -6.14
N MET A 264 1.53 -10.28 -7.34
CA MET A 264 1.10 -8.96 -7.80
C MET A 264 -0.43 -8.84 -7.78
N THR A 265 -1.14 -9.87 -8.24
CA THR A 265 -2.62 -9.86 -8.19
C THR A 265 -3.14 -9.77 -6.76
N PHE A 266 -2.55 -10.51 -5.81
CA PHE A 266 -2.90 -10.45 -4.39
C PHE A 266 -2.55 -9.09 -3.75
N ALA A 267 -1.46 -8.45 -4.18
CA ALA A 267 -1.08 -7.13 -3.70
C ALA A 267 -2.17 -6.08 -3.97
N ASN A 268 -2.95 -6.24 -5.05
CA ASN A 268 -4.07 -5.35 -5.35
C ASN A 268 -5.15 -5.37 -4.27
N LEU A 269 -5.27 -6.45 -3.49
CA LEU A 269 -6.22 -6.51 -2.38
C LEU A 269 -5.93 -5.45 -1.31
N ASN A 270 -4.70 -4.90 -1.27
CA ASN A 270 -4.33 -3.78 -0.42
C ASN A 270 -5.35 -2.63 -0.54
N CYS A 271 -5.80 -2.29 -1.76
CA CYS A 271 -6.73 -1.18 -1.97
C CYS A 271 -8.11 -1.39 -1.31
N CYS A 272 -8.49 -2.64 -1.05
CA CYS A 272 -9.72 -2.99 -0.35
C CYS A 272 -9.49 -3.10 1.16
N LEU A 273 -8.34 -3.63 1.58
CA LEU A 273 -7.97 -3.77 2.98
C LEU A 273 -7.71 -2.41 3.63
N ASP A 274 -7.20 -1.45 2.86
CA ASP A 274 -7.01 -0.06 3.30
C ASP A 274 -8.33 0.63 3.65
N ALA A 275 -9.44 0.18 3.08
CA ALA A 275 -10.77 0.68 3.44
C ALA A 275 -11.21 0.34 4.87
N ILE A 276 -10.63 -0.71 5.46
CA ILE A 276 -10.84 -1.05 6.87
C ILE A 276 -10.26 0.08 7.75
N PHE A 277 -9.16 0.72 7.34
CA PHE A 277 -8.63 1.90 8.03
C PHE A 277 -9.60 3.08 7.93
N TYR A 278 -10.19 3.32 6.76
CA TYR A 278 -11.16 4.41 6.59
C TYR A 278 -12.36 4.24 7.52
N TYR A 279 -12.88 3.01 7.67
CA TYR A 279 -13.97 2.71 8.60
C TYR A 279 -13.59 3.04 10.05
N PHE A 280 -12.42 2.58 10.52
CA PHE A 280 -11.99 2.84 11.89
C PHE A 280 -11.68 4.31 12.15
N ALA A 281 -11.04 4.97 11.20
CA ALA A 281 -10.82 6.40 11.26
C ALA A 281 -12.14 7.17 11.33
N ALA A 282 -13.11 6.87 10.47
CA ALA A 282 -14.43 7.48 10.48
C ALA A 282 -15.18 7.24 11.79
N LYS A 283 -14.98 6.08 12.44
CA LYS A 283 -15.51 5.80 13.78
C LYS A 283 -14.86 6.69 14.84
N GLU A 284 -13.56 6.91 14.76
CA GLU A 284 -12.82 7.75 15.68
C GLU A 284 -13.13 9.25 15.49
N PHE A 285 -13.29 9.70 14.25
CA PHE A 285 -13.78 11.04 13.91
C PHE A 285 -15.18 11.29 14.44
N ARG A 286 -16.11 10.35 14.25
CA ARG A 286 -17.47 10.47 14.79
C ARG A 286 -17.44 10.60 16.32
N LYS A 287 -16.67 9.77 17.02
CA LYS A 287 -16.51 9.88 18.47
C LYS A 287 -16.02 11.27 18.91
N LYS A 288 -14.99 11.84 18.28
CA LYS A 288 -14.48 13.18 18.62
C LYS A 288 -15.48 14.30 18.34
N THR A 289 -16.27 14.18 17.27
CA THR A 289 -17.30 15.17 16.92
C THR A 289 -18.50 15.10 17.87
N HIS A 290 -18.89 13.90 18.29
CA HIS A 290 -19.92 13.72 19.32
C HIS A 290 -19.43 14.20 20.69
N LEU A 291 -18.17 13.96 21.06
CA LEU A 291 -17.60 14.47 22.31
C LEU A 291 -17.58 16.00 22.35
N LYS A 292 -17.26 16.67 21.23
CA LYS A 292 -17.37 18.13 21.13
C LYS A 292 -18.80 18.63 21.31
N LYS A 293 -19.80 17.97 20.69
CA LYS A 293 -21.21 18.31 20.88
C LYS A 293 -21.69 18.08 22.32
N VAL A 294 -21.21 17.04 23.01
CA VAL A 294 -21.56 16.78 24.41
C VAL A 294 -20.90 17.79 25.36
N ILE A 295 -19.68 18.24 25.07
CA ILE A 295 -19.00 19.28 25.86
C ILE A 295 -19.63 20.67 25.65
N GLU A 296 -20.13 20.97 24.45
CA GLU A 296 -20.92 22.20 24.19
C GLU A 296 -22.34 22.17 24.80
N LEU A 297 -22.81 21.01 25.29
CA LEU A 297 -24.12 20.83 25.94
C LEU A 297 -24.05 20.76 27.48
N CYS A 298 -22.85 20.91 28.08
CA CYS A 298 -22.75 21.11 29.53
C CYS A 298 -22.88 22.62 29.82
N PRO A 299 -23.97 23.08 30.46
CA PRO A 299 -24.04 24.46 30.92
C PRO A 299 -23.02 24.62 32.04
N THR A 300 -22.07 25.53 31.86
CA THR A 300 -21.32 26.09 32.98
C THR A 300 -22.29 26.88 33.85
N ASN A 301 -22.94 26.20 34.80
CA ASN A 301 -23.47 26.86 35.98
C ASN A 301 -22.26 27.35 36.79
N GLN A 302 -21.83 28.58 36.53
CA GLN A 302 -21.10 29.34 37.54
C GLN A 302 -22.13 29.89 38.52
N THR A 303 -22.27 29.15 39.61
CA THR A 303 -22.79 29.62 40.89
C THR A 303 -21.98 30.85 41.32
N THR A 304 -22.54 32.05 41.16
CA THR A 304 -22.17 33.18 42.03
C THR A 304 -22.96 33.04 43.32
N ALA A 305 -22.30 32.57 44.36
CA ALA A 305 -22.76 32.69 45.73
C ALA A 305 -21.61 33.25 46.58
N ILE A 306 -21.95 34.36 47.24
CA ILE A 306 -21.24 35.15 48.25
C ILE A 306 -20.21 36.14 47.70
#